data_AF-A0A6I3UZS0-F1
#
_entry.id   AF-A0A6I3UZS0-F1
#
_cell.length_a   1.000
_cell.length_b   1.000
_cell.length_c   1.000
_cell.angle_alpha   90.00
_cell.angle_beta   90.00
_cell.angle_gamma   90.00
#
_symmetry.space_group_name_H-M   'P 1'
#
loop_
_entity.id
_entity.type
_entity.pdbx_description
1 polymer ?
#
loop_
_entity_poly.entity_id
_entity_poly.type
_entity_poly.pdbx_seq_one_letter_code
_entity_poly.pdbx_strand_id
1 'polypeptide(L)' 'MNELINVTLNDNQEPVVSGRQLHEALGVNSRYTTWFDRMKEYGFTEGQDFLPNLGKSTGGR' A
#
# COMPACT_ATOMS: atom_id res chain seq x y z
N MET A 1 8.52 17.49 14.96
CA MET A 1 7.91 16.19 14.65
C MET A 1 8.36 15.83 13.24
N ASN A 2 9.09 14.73 13.05
CA ASN A 2 9.37 14.22 11.72
C ASN A 2 8.23 13.27 11.35
N GLU A 3 7.37 13.67 10.42
CA GLU A 3 6.40 12.75 9.84
C GLU A 3 7.15 11.78 8.92
N LEU A 4 7.37 10.56 9.39
CA LEU A 4 8.06 9.52 8.59
C LEU A 4 7.20 9.04 7.42
N ILE A 5 5.87 9.05 7.56
CA ILE A 5 4.92 8.65 6.54
C ILE A 5 3.65 9.49 6.60
N ASN A 6 3.00 9.66 5.45
CA ASN A 6 1.71 10.34 5.36
C ASN A 6 0.59 9.33 5.62
N VAL A 7 -0.19 9.54 6.68
CA VAL A 7 -1.38 8.75 7.03
C VAL A 7 -2.61 9.56 6.69
N THR A 8 -3.47 9.03 5.82
CA THR A 8 -4.78 9.62 5.48
C THR A 8 -5.89 8.76 6.08
N LEU A 9 -7.06 9.32 6.32
CA LEU A 9 -8.24 8.55 6.74
C LEU A 9 -9.09 8.23 5.50
N ASN A 10 -9.59 6.99 5.40
CA ASN A 10 -10.57 6.62 4.37
C ASN A 10 -12.00 7.02 4.79
N ASP A 11 -12.98 6.74 3.93
CA ASP A 11 -14.42 6.99 4.19
C ASP A 11 -14.95 6.25 5.44
N ASN A 12 -14.36 5.11 5.80
CA ASN A 12 -14.68 4.35 7.01
C ASN A 12 -13.92 4.85 8.26
N GLN A 13 -13.24 6.00 8.17
CA GLN A 13 -12.36 6.58 9.21
C GLN A 13 -11.19 5.67 9.61
N GLU A 14 -10.78 4.76 8.73
CA GLU A 14 -9.62 3.90 8.95
C GLU A 14 -8.34 4.60 8.46
N PRO A 15 -7.25 4.54 9.24
CA PRO A 15 -5.97 5.09 8.82
C PRO A 15 -5.37 4.27 7.68
N VAL A 16 -5.22 4.89 6.52
CA VAL A 16 -4.60 4.32 5.33
C VAL A 16 -3.28 5.04 5.00
N VAL A 17 -2.30 4.27 4.52
CA VAL A 17 -0.96 4.77 4.19
C VAL A 17 -0.52 4.28 2.81
N SER A 18 0.35 5.01 2.15
CA SER A 18 0.99 4.54 0.92
C SER A 18 1.99 3.43 1.25
N GLY A 19 1.74 2.22 0.73
CA GLY A 19 2.63 1.07 0.96
C GLY A 19 4.08 1.33 0.55
N ARG A 20 4.32 2.12 -0.51
CA ARG A 20 5.68 2.49 -0.94
C ARG A 20 6.37 3.39 0.07
N GLN A 21 5.69 4.42 0.56
CA GLN A 21 6.24 5.29 1.60
C GLN A 21 6.48 4.52 2.90
N LEU A 22 5.58 3.60 3.26
CA LEU A 22 5.76 2.73 4.43
C LEU A 22 7.02 1.86 4.28
N HIS A 23 7.25 1.27 3.10
CA HIS A 23 8.44 0.48 2.81
C HIS A 23 9.73 1.31 2.90
N GLU A 24 9.73 2.53 2.36
CA GLU A 24 10.86 3.46 2.42
C GLU A 24 11.14 3.93 3.85
N ALA A 25 10.10 4.29 4.61
CA ALA A 25 10.22 4.74 5.99
C ALA A 25 10.71 3.64 6.94
N LEU A 26 10.32 2.39 6.68
CA LEU A 26 10.83 1.22 7.41
C LEU A 26 12.28 0.86 7.01
N GLY A 27 12.82 1.46 5.94
CA GLY A 27 14.18 1.18 5.47
C GLY A 27 14.38 -0.28 5.02
N VAL A 28 13.31 -0.92 4.52
CA VAL A 28 13.36 -2.33 4.14
C VAL A 28 14.24 -2.49 2.91
N ASN A 29 15.32 -3.28 3.05
CA ASN A 29 16.28 -3.54 1.96
C ASN A 29 15.74 -4.54 0.92
N SER A 30 14.62 -5.21 1.22
CA SER A 30 13.96 -6.13 0.29
C SER A 30 13.23 -5.37 -0.82
N ARG A 31 12.96 -6.03 -1.94
CA ARG A 31 12.10 -5.42 -2.97
C ARG A 31 10.70 -5.22 -2.41
N TYR A 32 10.10 -4.06 -2.73
CA TYR A 32 8.72 -3.73 -2.35
C TYR A 32 7.74 -4.86 -2.64
N THR A 33 7.85 -5.50 -3.81
CA THR A 33 6.96 -6.61 -4.20
C THR A 33 7.07 -7.81 -3.27
N THR A 34 8.30 -8.19 -2.89
CA THR A 34 8.55 -9.32 -1.97
C THR A 34 8.11 -9.00 -0.55
N TRP A 35 8.36 -7.77 -0.09
CA TRP A 35 7.90 -7.31 1.22
C TRP A 35 6.37 -7.21 1.27
N PHE A 36 5.76 -6.68 0.22
CA PHE A 36 4.31 -6.56 0.10
C PHE A 36 3.65 -7.93 0.00
N ASP A 37 4.29 -8.90 -0.66
CA ASP A 37 3.79 -10.27 -0.68
C ASP A 37 3.67 -10.89 0.71
N ARG A 38 4.63 -10.57 1.61
CA ARG A 38 4.54 -10.96 3.02
C ARG A 38 3.49 -10.17 3.78
N MET A 39 3.35 -8.86 3.51
CA MET A 39 2.28 -8.04 4.10
C MET A 39 0.90 -8.63 3.82
N LYS A 40 0.65 -9.16 2.62
CA LYS A 40 -0.60 -9.90 2.29
C LYS A 40 -0.92 -11.01 3.29
N GLU A 41 0.08 -11.76 3.75
CA GLU A 41 -0.12 -12.86 4.72
C GLU A 41 -0.50 -12.37 6.13
N TYR A 42 -0.17 -11.11 6.49
CA TYR A 42 -0.49 -10.54 7.80
C TYR A 42 -1.94 -10.07 7.96
N GLY A 43 -2.78 -10.26 6.93
CA GLY A 43 -4.20 -9.90 6.97
C GLY A 43 -4.62 -8.86 5.93
N PHE A 44 -3.73 -8.44 5.04
CA PHE A 44 -4.10 -7.59 3.91
C PHE A 44 -4.83 -8.45 2.87
N THR A 45 -6.14 -8.23 2.72
CA THR A 45 -6.98 -8.98 1.80
C THR A 45 -7.01 -8.29 0.44
N GLU A 46 -6.68 -9.03 -0.63
CA GLU A 46 -6.75 -8.52 -2.00
C GLU A 46 -8.18 -8.09 -2.35
N GLY A 47 -8.35 -6.85 -2.81
CA GLY A 47 -9.67 -6.28 -3.12
C GLY A 47 -10.37 -5.59 -1.95
N GLN A 48 -9.82 -5.66 -0.73
CA GLN A 48 -10.30 -4.91 0.44
C GLN A 48 -9.23 -3.94 0.96
N ASP A 49 -8.03 -4.44 1.26
CA ASP A 49 -6.93 -3.63 1.82
C ASP A 49 -5.97 -3.10 0.75
N PHE A 50 -5.89 -3.78 -0.40
CA PHE A 50 -5.11 -3.31 -1.54
C PHE A 50 -5.74 -3.74 -2.86
N LEU A 51 -5.67 -2.85 -3.86
CA LEU A 51 -5.95 -3.19 -5.24
C LEU A 51 -4.61 -3.28 -6.00
N PRO A 52 -4.19 -4.48 -6.44
CA PRO A 52 -2.96 -4.64 -7.22
C PRO A 52 -3.07 -4.05 -8.63
N ASN A 53 -4.30 -3.83 -9.11
CA ASN A 53 -4.57 -3.29 -10.44
C ASN A 53 -4.67 -1.77 -10.41
N LEU A 54 -3.54 -1.08 -10.49
CA LEU A 54 -3.51 0.29 -10.99
C LEU A 54 -3.85 0.24 -12.49
N GLY A 55 -5.12 0.46 -12.82
CA GLY A 55 -5.58 0.80 -14.16
C GLY A 55 -5.26 -0.21 -15.24
N LYS A 56 -6.16 -1.18 -15.46
CA LYS A 56 -6.45 -1.54 -16.84
C LYS A 56 -7.11 -0.30 -17.44
N SER A 57 -6.33 0.59 -18.04
CA SER A 57 -6.84 1.55 -19.01
C SER A 57 -7.46 0.69 -20.10
N THR A 58 -8.79 0.56 -20.07
CA THR A 58 -9.55 0.01 -21.19
C THR A 58 -9.36 1.03 -22.30
N GLY A 59 -8.28 0.88 -23.04
CA GLY A 59 -7.88 1.77 -24.13
C GLY A 59 -9.05 1.86 -25.10
N GLY A 60 -9.79 2.96 -24.98
CA GLY A 60 -10.78 3.36 -25.94
C GLY A 60 -10.06 3.65 -27.24
N ARG A 61 -10.38 2.86 -28.27
CA ARG A 61 -10.05 3.14 -29.65
C ARG A 61 -11.31 2.96 -30.48
#